data_AF-A0A345IKX4-F1
#
_entry.id   AF-A0A345IKX4-F1
#
_cell.length_a   1.000
_cell.length_b   1.000
_cell.length_c   1.000
_cell.angle_alpha   90.00
_cell.angle_beta   90.00
_cell.angle_gamma   90.00
#
_symmetry.space_group_name_H-M   'P 1'
#
loop_
_entity.id
_entity.type
_entity.pdbx_description
1 polymer ?
#
loop_
_entity_poly.entity_id
_entity_poly.type
_entity_poly.pdbx_seq_one_letter_code
_entity_poly.pdbx_strand_id
1 'polypeptide(L)'
;MARAKAKDQTGGNYAAFDTLMSTAGVDSQIAALAASEADASTLDAALTQSLQEAQGRWGLGLHHLRHEARLTDDSDIEILTDGRPSARVSEGFGTLAQAYAPMQALDERGLSQWAALGEGHRTPGDLPLNQLKVLIEHARDFETDWSAGRGETFHRVWRRGDTLFVEVARPASAEAALSDAAWDVIASIKDRAFQRELMRRSEKDGMLGALLGARHAGAKANLAQLPEAHFTVQAFVQTLSGAAARNAEEYRGALKTAAAALEEYQGATTRQLSEVLRHGLRES
;
A
#
# COMPACT_ATOMS: atom_id res chain seq x y z
N MET A 1 -26.00 -23.00 -16.68
CA MET A 1 -24.82 -22.24 -17.15
C MET A 1 -24.66 -20.87 -16.46
N ALA A 2 -25.72 -20.07 -16.26
CA ALA A 2 -25.62 -18.76 -15.58
C ALA A 2 -25.09 -18.82 -14.13
N ARG A 3 -25.54 -19.80 -13.33
CA ARG A 3 -25.11 -19.97 -11.92
C ARG A 3 -23.64 -20.40 -11.77
N ALA A 4 -23.09 -21.10 -12.75
CA ALA A 4 -21.67 -21.46 -12.77
C ALA A 4 -20.79 -20.27 -13.15
N LYS A 5 -21.21 -19.49 -14.15
CA LYS A 5 -20.51 -18.27 -14.58
C LYS A 5 -20.48 -17.18 -13.49
N ALA A 6 -21.58 -17.02 -12.75
CA ALA A 6 -21.63 -16.11 -11.61
C ALA A 6 -20.66 -16.52 -10.50
N LYS A 7 -20.63 -17.82 -10.13
CA LYS A 7 -19.70 -18.33 -9.10
C LYS A 7 -18.23 -18.20 -9.51
N ASP A 8 -17.93 -18.40 -10.80
CA ASP A 8 -16.59 -18.24 -11.39
C ASP A 8 -16.13 -16.76 -11.36
N GLN A 9 -17.06 -15.84 -11.64
CA GLN A 9 -16.81 -14.40 -11.58
C GLN A 9 -16.62 -13.90 -10.14
N THR A 10 -17.44 -14.36 -9.19
CA THR A 10 -17.29 -14.03 -7.76
C THR A 10 -15.95 -14.52 -7.20
N GLY A 11 -15.54 -15.75 -7.55
CA GLY A 11 -14.24 -16.28 -7.16
C GLY A 11 -13.07 -15.45 -7.73
N GLY A 12 -13.22 -14.94 -8.96
CA GLY A 12 -12.26 -14.03 -9.58
C GLY A 12 -12.12 -12.69 -8.85
N ASN A 13 -13.22 -12.10 -8.39
CA ASN A 13 -13.22 -10.81 -7.68
C ASN A 13 -12.55 -10.90 -6.30
N TYR A 14 -12.78 -11.99 -5.56
CA TYR A 14 -12.09 -12.22 -4.28
C TYR A 14 -10.59 -12.38 -4.46
N ALA A 15 -10.16 -13.17 -5.44
CA ALA A 15 -8.75 -13.32 -5.75
C ALA A 15 -8.11 -12.01 -6.23
N ALA A 16 -8.84 -11.20 -6.99
CA ALA A 16 -8.38 -9.88 -7.43
C ALA A 16 -8.21 -8.91 -6.24
N PHE A 17 -9.12 -8.93 -5.27
CA PHE A 17 -8.97 -8.14 -4.03
C PHE A 17 -7.78 -8.62 -3.20
N ASP A 18 -7.61 -9.94 -3.01
CA ASP A 18 -6.44 -10.50 -2.32
C ASP A 18 -5.13 -10.10 -3.03
N THR A 19 -5.13 -10.11 -4.36
CA THR A 19 -4.00 -9.65 -5.18
C THR A 19 -3.72 -8.15 -4.98
N LEU A 20 -4.74 -7.31 -4.93
CA LEU A 20 -4.58 -5.89 -4.60
C LEU A 20 -3.97 -5.68 -3.20
N MET A 21 -4.48 -6.38 -2.18
CA MET A 21 -4.00 -6.28 -0.80
C MET A 21 -2.54 -6.72 -0.65
N SER A 22 -2.10 -7.69 -1.46
CA SER A 22 -0.71 -8.15 -1.47
C SER A 22 0.30 -7.05 -1.82
N THR A 23 -0.11 -6.01 -2.58
CA THR A 23 0.77 -4.85 -2.87
C THR A 23 1.10 -4.01 -1.65
N ALA A 24 0.30 -4.12 -0.60
CA ALA A 24 0.56 -3.56 0.71
C ALA A 24 1.18 -4.58 1.68
N GLY A 25 1.45 -5.82 1.24
CA GLY A 25 1.86 -6.91 2.13
C GLY A 25 0.75 -7.36 3.10
N VAL A 26 -0.52 -7.17 2.74
CA VAL A 26 -1.68 -7.60 3.54
C VAL A 26 -2.17 -8.94 2.99
N ASP A 27 -2.20 -9.96 3.87
CA ASP A 27 -2.78 -11.27 3.55
C ASP A 27 -4.26 -11.29 3.95
N SER A 28 -5.13 -10.84 3.05
CA SER A 28 -6.55 -10.63 3.35
C SER A 28 -7.40 -11.90 3.35
N GLN A 29 -6.95 -12.96 2.67
CA GLN A 29 -7.59 -14.29 2.62
C GLN A 29 -9.11 -14.26 2.32
N ILE A 30 -9.60 -13.29 1.54
CA ILE A 30 -11.03 -13.10 1.28
C ILE A 30 -11.59 -14.28 0.48
N ALA A 31 -10.83 -14.79 -0.49
CA ALA A 31 -11.25 -15.96 -1.25
C ALA A 31 -11.41 -17.21 -0.35
N ALA A 32 -10.53 -17.40 0.63
CA ALA A 32 -10.60 -18.50 1.58
C ALA A 32 -11.76 -18.32 2.57
N LEU A 33 -11.95 -17.10 3.07
CA LEU A 33 -13.05 -16.76 3.97
C LEU A 33 -14.41 -16.98 3.28
N ALA A 34 -14.56 -16.56 2.02
CA ALA A 34 -15.77 -16.81 1.24
C ALA A 34 -15.99 -18.32 0.97
N ALA A 35 -14.92 -19.09 0.75
CA ALA A 35 -15.01 -20.54 0.57
C ALA A 35 -15.47 -21.27 1.83
N SER A 36 -15.29 -20.67 3.02
CA SER A 36 -15.82 -21.18 4.29
C SER A 36 -17.30 -20.86 4.54
N GLU A 37 -17.98 -20.26 3.56
CA GLU A 37 -19.39 -19.84 3.64
C GLU A 37 -19.67 -18.83 4.77
N ALA A 38 -18.70 -17.94 5.05
CA ALA A 38 -18.90 -16.80 5.93
C ALA A 38 -20.04 -15.89 5.42
N ASP A 39 -20.78 -15.27 6.35
CA ASP A 39 -21.85 -14.34 6.00
C ASP A 39 -21.33 -13.03 5.40
N ALA A 40 -22.22 -12.29 4.72
CA ALA A 40 -21.87 -11.05 4.04
C ALA A 40 -21.32 -9.98 4.99
N SER A 41 -21.85 -9.88 6.22
CA SER A 41 -21.35 -8.90 7.20
C SER A 41 -19.93 -9.20 7.66
N THR A 42 -19.57 -10.48 7.77
CA THR A 42 -18.23 -10.93 8.10
C THR A 42 -17.27 -10.65 6.95
N LEU A 43 -17.69 -10.87 5.71
CA LEU A 43 -16.91 -10.53 4.52
C LEU A 43 -16.68 -9.03 4.39
N ASP A 44 -17.72 -8.20 4.56
CA ASP A 44 -17.62 -6.73 4.51
C ASP A 44 -16.67 -6.18 5.57
N ALA A 45 -16.70 -6.74 6.78
CA ALA A 45 -15.79 -6.37 7.86
C ALA A 45 -14.33 -6.73 7.50
N ALA A 46 -14.09 -7.93 6.99
CA ALA A 46 -12.75 -8.38 6.58
C ALA A 46 -12.19 -7.56 5.40
N LEU A 47 -13.04 -7.28 4.41
CA LEU A 47 -12.73 -6.41 3.26
C LEU A 47 -12.33 -5.00 3.74
N THR A 48 -13.16 -4.41 4.62
CA THR A 48 -12.91 -3.07 5.16
C THR A 48 -11.64 -3.02 5.99
N GLN A 49 -11.41 -4.00 6.86
CA GLN A 49 -10.20 -4.07 7.68
C GLN A 49 -8.94 -4.17 6.81
N SER A 50 -8.95 -5.05 5.81
CA SER A 50 -7.83 -5.24 4.89
C SER A 50 -7.53 -3.97 4.10
N LEU A 51 -8.58 -3.29 3.60
CA LEU A 51 -8.43 -2.03 2.88
C LEU A 51 -7.85 -0.92 3.77
N GLN A 52 -8.32 -0.79 5.01
CA GLN A 52 -7.81 0.22 5.94
C GLN A 52 -6.32 -0.01 6.28
N GLU A 53 -5.93 -1.27 6.45
CA GLU A 53 -4.53 -1.63 6.66
C GLU A 53 -3.68 -1.32 5.41
N ALA A 54 -4.19 -1.63 4.22
CA ALA A 54 -3.52 -1.30 2.96
C ALA A 54 -3.36 0.21 2.76
N GLN A 55 -4.38 1.02 3.09
CA GLN A 55 -4.29 2.49 3.05
C GLN A 55 -3.19 3.04 3.96
N GLY A 56 -3.01 2.42 5.14
CA GLY A 56 -1.91 2.74 6.05
C GLY A 56 -0.52 2.43 5.51
N ARG A 57 -0.41 1.64 4.43
CA ARG A 57 0.86 1.20 3.85
C ARG A 57 1.15 1.79 2.48
N TRP A 58 0.13 2.04 1.67
CA TRP A 58 0.28 2.66 0.34
C TRP A 58 0.74 4.12 0.41
N GLY A 59 0.57 4.80 1.55
CA GLY A 59 1.06 6.15 1.75
C GLY A 59 0.35 7.21 0.90
N LEU A 60 -0.90 6.96 0.49
CA LEU A 60 -1.69 7.89 -0.36
C LEU A 60 -2.09 9.17 0.38
N GLY A 61 -1.93 9.21 1.71
CA GLY A 61 -2.24 10.40 2.49
C GLY A 61 -3.71 10.65 2.75
N LEU A 62 -4.54 9.60 2.71
CA LEU A 62 -6.00 9.67 2.75
C LEU A 62 -6.58 9.33 4.14
N HIS A 63 -5.82 9.53 5.22
CA HIS A 63 -6.24 9.21 6.60
C HIS A 63 -7.43 10.06 7.13
N HIS A 64 -7.73 11.15 6.44
CA HIS A 64 -8.87 12.02 6.73
C HIS A 64 -10.18 11.49 6.16
N LEU A 65 -10.12 10.53 5.23
CA LEU A 65 -11.28 9.88 4.65
C LEU A 65 -11.58 8.57 5.38
N ARG A 66 -12.86 8.19 5.40
CA ARG A 66 -13.30 6.88 5.87
C ARG A 66 -13.30 5.89 4.71
N HIS A 67 -12.45 4.88 4.79
CA HIS A 67 -12.34 3.81 3.79
C HIS A 67 -13.17 2.59 4.20
N GLU A 68 -13.98 2.11 3.28
CA GLU A 68 -14.82 0.92 3.46
C GLU A 68 -14.81 0.08 2.19
N ALA A 69 -15.04 -1.22 2.34
CA ALA A 69 -15.27 -2.12 1.23
C ALA A 69 -16.42 -3.07 1.57
N ARG A 70 -17.29 -3.33 0.59
CA ARG A 70 -18.47 -4.18 0.77
C ARG A 70 -18.78 -5.00 -0.46
N LEU A 71 -19.45 -6.13 -0.25
CA LEU A 71 -20.03 -6.93 -1.30
C LEU A 71 -21.28 -6.24 -1.86
N THR A 72 -21.41 -6.32 -3.18
CA THR A 72 -22.60 -5.86 -3.90
C THR A 72 -23.53 -7.02 -4.24
N ASP A 73 -24.79 -6.72 -4.56
CA ASP A 73 -25.78 -7.74 -4.94
C ASP A 73 -25.38 -8.54 -6.20
N ASP A 74 -24.57 -7.94 -7.08
CA ASP A 74 -23.99 -8.59 -8.27
C ASP A 74 -22.68 -9.35 -7.97
N SER A 75 -22.36 -9.56 -6.69
CA SER A 75 -21.18 -10.31 -6.23
C SER A 75 -19.84 -9.70 -6.69
N ASP A 76 -19.80 -8.38 -6.76
CA ASP A 76 -18.59 -7.58 -6.91
C ASP A 76 -18.17 -7.02 -5.53
N ILE A 77 -17.00 -6.40 -5.48
CA ILE A 77 -16.52 -5.66 -4.31
C ILE A 77 -16.50 -4.18 -4.66
N GLU A 78 -17.28 -3.40 -3.93
CA GLU A 78 -17.32 -1.94 -4.04
C GLU A 78 -16.41 -1.33 -2.98
N ILE A 79 -15.52 -0.44 -3.41
CA ILE A 79 -14.62 0.33 -2.54
C ILE A 79 -15.21 1.73 -2.36
N LEU A 80 -15.34 2.17 -1.11
CA LEU A 80 -15.97 3.42 -0.75
C LEU A 80 -15.03 4.35 0.01
N THR A 81 -15.19 5.65 -0.26
CA THR A 81 -14.59 6.74 0.52
C THR A 81 -15.72 7.62 1.04
N ASP A 82 -15.79 7.81 2.36
CA ASP A 82 -16.86 8.56 3.04
C ASP A 82 -18.27 8.07 2.66
N GLY A 83 -18.41 6.75 2.47
CA GLY A 83 -19.68 6.11 2.11
C GLY A 83 -20.10 6.31 0.64
N ARG A 84 -19.25 6.89 -0.20
CA ARG A 84 -19.49 7.04 -1.65
C ARG A 84 -18.66 6.02 -2.43
N PRO A 85 -19.23 5.33 -3.42
CA PRO A 85 -18.47 4.44 -4.29
C PRO A 85 -17.35 5.20 -5.01
N SER A 86 -16.12 4.68 -4.90
CA SER A 86 -14.94 5.20 -5.60
C SER A 86 -14.61 4.35 -6.82
N ALA A 87 -14.63 3.03 -6.67
CA ALA A 87 -14.41 2.07 -7.74
C ALA A 87 -14.95 0.70 -7.34
N ARG A 88 -15.03 -0.21 -8.32
CA ARG A 88 -15.26 -1.64 -8.09
C ARG A 88 -14.05 -2.47 -8.46
N VAL A 89 -13.86 -3.61 -7.80
CA VAL A 89 -12.71 -4.49 -8.09
C VAL A 89 -12.75 -5.02 -9.52
N SER A 90 -13.94 -5.29 -10.06
CA SER A 90 -14.09 -5.75 -11.45
C SER A 90 -13.65 -4.71 -12.51
N GLU A 91 -13.55 -3.43 -12.16
CA GLU A 91 -13.11 -2.34 -13.05
C GLU A 91 -11.58 -2.29 -13.21
N GLY A 92 -10.85 -3.07 -12.41
CA GLY A 92 -9.39 -3.21 -12.45
C GLY A 92 -8.63 -2.20 -11.59
N PHE A 93 -7.38 -2.53 -11.26
CA PHE A 93 -6.57 -1.80 -10.29
C PHE A 93 -6.22 -0.37 -10.73
N GLY A 94 -6.00 -0.16 -12.04
CA GLY A 94 -5.74 1.17 -12.59
C GLY A 94 -6.93 2.14 -12.39
N THR A 95 -8.16 1.64 -12.47
CA THR A 95 -9.38 2.43 -12.22
C THR A 95 -9.44 2.88 -10.76
N LEU A 96 -9.13 1.98 -9.81
CA LEU A 96 -9.05 2.33 -8.39
C LEU A 96 -7.97 3.39 -8.11
N ALA A 97 -6.79 3.24 -8.70
CA ALA A 97 -5.71 4.22 -8.54
C ALA A 97 -6.11 5.60 -9.11
N GLN A 98 -6.78 5.62 -10.26
CA GLN A 98 -7.33 6.84 -10.86
C GLN A 98 -8.41 7.49 -10.00
N ALA A 99 -9.24 6.69 -9.31
CA ALA A 99 -10.25 7.21 -8.39
C ALA A 99 -9.61 7.87 -7.16
N TYR A 100 -8.53 7.30 -6.61
CA TYR A 100 -7.83 7.89 -5.46
C TYR A 100 -6.94 9.09 -5.83
N ALA A 101 -6.35 9.12 -7.04
CA ALA A 101 -5.43 10.17 -7.47
C ALA A 101 -5.94 11.62 -7.22
N PRO A 102 -7.18 12.01 -7.61
CA PRO A 102 -7.67 13.38 -7.38
C PRO A 102 -7.95 13.69 -5.90
N MET A 103 -7.96 12.68 -5.02
CA MET A 103 -8.13 12.86 -3.57
C MET A 103 -6.80 13.17 -2.87
N GLN A 104 -5.67 12.94 -3.54
CA GLN A 104 -4.33 13.15 -2.99
C GLN A 104 -3.89 14.60 -3.14
N ALA A 105 -3.01 15.03 -2.24
CA ALA A 105 -2.25 16.26 -2.33
C ALA A 105 -0.84 15.99 -1.82
N LEU A 106 0.08 15.65 -2.72
CA LEU A 106 1.47 15.30 -2.38
C LEU A 106 2.39 16.51 -2.59
N ASP A 107 3.35 16.70 -1.70
CA ASP A 107 4.41 17.70 -1.86
C ASP A 107 5.54 17.22 -2.79
N GLU A 108 6.57 18.05 -2.96
CA GLU A 108 7.73 17.76 -3.81
C GLU A 108 8.56 16.55 -3.36
N ARG A 109 8.39 16.11 -2.11
CA ARG A 109 9.04 14.91 -1.54
C ARG A 109 8.17 13.66 -1.71
N GLY A 110 6.93 13.81 -2.18
CA GLY A 110 5.94 12.75 -2.26
C GLY A 110 5.19 12.50 -0.95
N LEU A 111 5.23 13.42 0.01
CA LEU A 111 4.51 13.32 1.28
C LEU A 111 3.15 14.02 1.19
N SER A 112 2.15 13.47 1.88
CA SER A 112 0.82 14.07 1.90
C SER A 112 0.80 15.39 2.66
N GLN A 113 0.23 16.42 2.03
CA GLN A 113 -0.05 17.73 2.62
C GLN A 113 -1.30 17.68 3.52
N TRP A 114 -2.19 16.71 3.29
CA TRP A 114 -3.44 16.58 4.04
C TRP A 114 -3.20 16.27 5.50
N ALA A 115 -4.01 16.91 6.34
CA ALA A 115 -4.06 16.61 7.77
C ALA A 115 -4.84 15.33 8.00
N ALA A 116 -4.40 14.50 8.94
CA ALA A 116 -5.14 13.31 9.35
C ALA A 116 -6.41 13.67 10.15
N LEU A 117 -6.38 14.75 10.92
CA LEU A 117 -7.52 15.22 11.74
C LEU A 117 -8.17 16.50 11.21
N GLY A 118 -7.49 17.22 10.30
CA GLY A 118 -7.85 18.56 9.84
C GLY A 118 -6.87 19.63 10.36
N GLU A 119 -6.75 20.74 9.62
CA GLU A 119 -5.68 21.75 9.84
C GLU A 119 -5.65 22.34 11.26
N GLY A 120 -6.80 22.41 11.95
CA GLY A 120 -6.89 23.00 13.29
C GLY A 120 -6.16 22.24 14.42
N HIS A 121 -5.69 21.01 14.16
CA HIS A 121 -5.02 20.17 15.18
C HIS A 121 -3.51 20.04 14.96
N ARG A 122 -2.98 20.62 13.87
CA ARG A 122 -1.60 20.40 13.45
C ARG A 122 -0.63 21.29 14.22
N THR A 123 0.40 20.65 14.75
CA THR A 123 1.57 21.29 15.37
C THR A 123 2.77 21.12 14.44
N PRO A 124 3.82 21.97 14.54
CA PRO A 124 5.03 21.80 13.74
C PRO A 124 5.62 20.40 13.88
N GLY A 125 6.25 19.86 12.84
CA GLY A 125 6.83 18.51 12.88
C GLY A 125 8.00 18.39 13.86
N ASP A 126 8.97 19.32 13.78
CA ASP A 126 10.21 19.26 14.56
C ASP A 126 10.03 19.76 16.01
N LEU A 127 9.05 19.20 16.72
CA LEU A 127 8.82 19.48 18.13
C LEU A 127 9.94 18.87 19.00
N PRO A 128 10.47 19.63 19.98
CA PRO A 128 11.30 19.06 21.03
C PRO A 128 10.58 17.91 21.73
N LEU A 129 11.30 16.83 22.05
CA LEU A 129 10.71 15.61 22.65
C LEU A 129 9.87 15.89 23.91
N ASN A 130 10.26 16.88 24.72
CA ASN A 130 9.51 17.28 25.91
C ASN A 130 8.14 17.90 25.57
N GLN A 131 8.02 18.64 24.46
CA GLN A 131 6.76 19.20 24.01
C GLN A 131 5.87 18.10 23.41
N LEU A 132 6.45 17.20 22.61
CA LEU A 132 5.72 16.05 22.07
C LEU A 132 5.22 15.13 23.19
N LYS A 133 6.03 14.91 24.24
CA LYS A 133 5.63 14.17 25.44
C LYS A 133 4.37 14.76 26.08
N VAL A 134 4.30 16.10 26.21
CA VAL A 134 3.11 16.77 26.74
C VAL A 134 1.88 16.52 25.87
N LEU A 135 2.02 16.56 24.53
CA LEU A 135 0.91 16.23 23.64
C LEU A 135 0.45 14.77 23.84
N ILE A 136 1.39 13.84 23.92
CA ILE A 136 1.08 12.43 24.13
C ILE A 136 0.40 12.21 25.49
N GLU A 137 0.94 12.71 26.59
CA GLU A 137 0.42 12.38 27.92
C GLU A 137 -0.87 13.15 28.23
N HIS A 138 -0.97 14.42 27.81
CA HIS A 138 -1.98 15.34 28.32
C HIS A 138 -2.95 15.90 27.28
N ALA A 139 -2.59 15.95 25.99
CA ALA A 139 -3.53 16.46 25.00
C ALA A 139 -4.68 15.47 24.74
N ARG A 140 -5.78 16.00 24.19
CA ARG A 140 -6.85 15.18 23.61
C ARG A 140 -6.40 14.70 22.24
N ASP A 141 -7.01 15.23 21.20
CA ASP A 141 -6.64 15.00 19.82
C ASP A 141 -5.58 16.04 19.42
N PHE A 142 -4.56 15.58 18.72
CA PHE A 142 -3.47 16.41 18.21
C PHE A 142 -2.88 15.74 16.97
N GLU A 143 -2.20 16.51 16.14
CA GLU A 143 -1.45 16.03 14.99
C GLU A 143 -0.14 16.79 14.89
N THR A 144 0.90 16.13 14.37
CA THR A 144 2.17 16.75 14.00
C THR A 144 2.29 16.81 12.48
N ASP A 145 2.96 17.84 11.98
CA ASP A 145 3.44 17.84 10.60
C ASP A 145 4.57 16.81 10.42
N TRP A 146 5.00 16.59 9.19
CA TRP A 146 6.10 15.68 8.88
C TRP A 146 7.44 16.17 9.45
N SER A 147 8.18 15.23 10.04
CA SER A 147 9.54 15.42 10.53
C SER A 147 10.49 14.45 9.88
N ALA A 148 11.70 14.89 9.57
CA ALA A 148 12.72 14.04 8.96
C ALA A 148 13.19 12.96 9.95
N GLY A 149 13.33 11.74 9.44
CA GLY A 149 13.87 10.57 10.13
C GLY A 149 15.22 10.13 9.55
N ARG A 150 15.68 8.94 9.95
CA ARG A 150 16.92 8.34 9.43
C ARG A 150 16.65 7.62 8.11
N GLY A 151 17.59 7.71 7.16
CA GLY A 151 17.54 6.92 5.92
C GLY A 151 16.39 7.35 5.01
N GLU A 152 16.27 8.67 4.78
CA GLU A 152 15.26 9.26 3.88
C GLU A 152 13.80 8.96 4.31
N THR A 153 13.62 8.58 5.57
CA THR A 153 12.28 8.42 6.15
C THR A 153 11.76 9.75 6.69
N PHE A 154 10.44 9.84 6.77
CA PHE A 154 9.71 10.90 7.42
C PHE A 154 8.74 10.27 8.41
N HIS A 155 8.41 10.98 9.47
CA HIS A 155 7.42 10.50 10.42
C HIS A 155 6.50 11.62 10.88
N ARG A 156 5.30 11.22 11.26
CA ARG A 156 4.33 12.06 11.96
C ARG A 156 3.50 11.21 12.89
N VAL A 157 2.85 11.86 13.84
CA VAL A 157 2.02 11.25 14.87
C VAL A 157 0.76 12.06 15.08
N TRP A 158 -0.36 11.37 15.26
CA TRP A 158 -1.63 11.98 15.62
C TRP A 158 -2.45 11.09 16.56
N ARG A 159 -3.36 11.69 17.32
CA ARG A 159 -4.35 10.98 18.14
C ARG A 159 -5.77 11.35 17.73
N ARG A 160 -6.62 10.34 17.56
CA ARG A 160 -8.07 10.51 17.41
C ARG A 160 -8.78 9.74 18.52
N GLY A 161 -9.39 10.45 19.47
CA GLY A 161 -10.02 9.83 20.63
C GLY A 161 -9.03 9.06 21.51
N ASP A 162 -9.17 7.73 21.53
CA ASP A 162 -8.36 6.83 22.37
C ASP A 162 -7.21 6.14 21.60
N THR A 163 -7.04 6.43 20.31
CA THR A 163 -6.04 5.78 19.46
C THR A 163 -4.97 6.77 19.01
N LEU A 164 -3.71 6.47 19.32
CA LEU A 164 -2.52 7.15 18.80
C LEU A 164 -2.01 6.40 17.57
N PHE A 165 -1.73 7.14 16.51
CA PHE A 165 -1.23 6.64 15.24
C PHE A 165 0.16 7.21 15.01
N VAL A 166 1.12 6.35 14.69
CA VAL A 166 2.50 6.71 14.39
C VAL A 166 2.81 6.24 12.98
N GLU A 167 2.95 7.18 12.05
CA GLU A 167 3.24 6.92 10.65
C GLU A 167 4.72 7.16 10.38
N VAL A 168 5.36 6.20 9.73
CA VAL A 168 6.69 6.36 9.13
C VAL A 168 6.55 6.13 7.64
N ALA A 169 7.07 7.04 6.84
CA ALA A 169 7.00 7.01 5.39
C ALA A 169 8.38 7.13 4.77
N ARG A 170 8.60 6.38 3.68
CA ARG A 170 9.68 6.61 2.71
C ARG A 170 9.00 6.62 1.34
N PRO A 171 8.70 7.82 0.79
CA PRO A 171 8.00 7.94 -0.49
C PRO A 171 8.71 7.18 -1.60
N ALA A 172 7.95 6.40 -2.37
CA ALA A 172 8.45 5.61 -3.48
C ALA A 172 7.32 5.44 -4.51
N SER A 173 7.55 5.85 -5.77
CA SER A 173 6.54 5.60 -6.81
C SER A 173 6.45 4.10 -7.14
N ALA A 174 5.28 3.64 -7.56
CA ALA A 174 5.10 2.26 -8.04
C ALA A 174 6.05 1.93 -9.21
N GLU A 175 6.30 2.90 -10.10
CA GLU A 175 7.26 2.76 -11.19
C GLU A 175 8.70 2.58 -10.68
N ALA A 176 9.11 3.32 -9.65
CA ALA A 176 10.43 3.15 -9.02
C ALA A 176 10.56 1.76 -8.38
N ALA A 177 9.54 1.31 -7.62
CA ALA A 177 9.54 -0.03 -7.02
C ALA A 177 9.60 -1.15 -8.08
N LEU A 178 8.88 -1.00 -9.20
CA LEU A 178 8.98 -1.90 -10.35
C LEU A 178 10.37 -1.91 -10.98
N SER A 179 11.00 -0.74 -11.09
CA SER A 179 12.36 -0.60 -11.61
C SER A 179 13.39 -1.30 -10.71
N ASP A 180 13.27 -1.15 -9.39
CA ASP A 180 14.14 -1.81 -8.41
C ASP A 180 13.98 -3.33 -8.45
N ALA A 181 12.75 -3.84 -8.50
CA ALA A 181 12.51 -5.26 -8.68
C ALA A 181 13.05 -5.78 -10.03
N ALA A 182 12.92 -5.00 -11.10
CA ALA A 182 13.49 -5.36 -12.40
C ALA A 182 15.03 -5.44 -12.37
N TRP A 183 15.69 -4.54 -11.62
CA TRP A 183 17.12 -4.60 -11.40
C TRP A 183 17.54 -5.89 -10.69
N ASP A 184 16.86 -6.24 -9.60
CA ASP A 184 17.15 -7.47 -8.83
C ASP A 184 17.01 -8.73 -9.70
N VAL A 185 15.99 -8.76 -10.56
CA VAL A 185 15.83 -9.85 -11.54
C VAL A 185 17.04 -9.90 -12.48
N ILE A 186 17.41 -8.79 -13.11
CA ILE A 186 18.51 -8.76 -14.09
C ILE A 186 19.85 -9.08 -13.42
N ALA A 187 20.10 -8.57 -12.22
CA ALA A 187 21.30 -8.85 -11.44
C ALA A 187 21.42 -10.34 -11.06
N SER A 188 20.29 -11.01 -10.84
CA SER A 188 20.24 -12.43 -10.47
C SER A 188 20.39 -13.44 -11.62
N ILE A 189 20.35 -12.99 -12.88
CA ILE A 189 20.47 -13.87 -14.06
C ILE A 189 21.87 -14.50 -14.11
N LYS A 190 21.91 -15.84 -14.18
CA LYS A 190 23.16 -16.61 -14.25
C LYS A 190 23.84 -16.52 -15.62
N ASP A 191 23.07 -16.47 -16.70
CA ASP A 191 23.62 -16.30 -18.05
C ASP A 191 24.17 -14.88 -18.23
N ARG A 192 25.51 -14.76 -18.25
CA ARG A 192 26.21 -13.49 -18.41
C ARG A 192 26.00 -12.84 -19.77
N ALA A 193 25.74 -13.62 -20.83
CA ALA A 193 25.46 -13.06 -22.15
C ALA A 193 24.07 -12.41 -22.15
N PHE A 194 23.07 -13.13 -21.62
CA PHE A 194 21.72 -12.60 -21.51
C PHE A 194 21.64 -11.40 -20.55
N GLN A 195 22.31 -11.46 -19.40
CA GLN A 195 22.39 -10.35 -18.46
C GLN A 195 22.99 -9.08 -19.10
N ARG A 196 24.10 -9.21 -19.84
CA ARG A 196 24.74 -8.07 -20.52
C ARG A 196 23.85 -7.48 -21.61
N GLU A 197 23.13 -8.32 -22.35
CA GLU A 197 22.18 -7.84 -23.37
C GLU A 197 21.01 -7.07 -22.75
N LEU A 198 20.48 -7.52 -21.61
CA LEU A 198 19.42 -6.79 -20.89
C LEU A 198 19.93 -5.46 -20.35
N MET A 199 21.13 -5.43 -19.77
CA MET A 199 21.78 -4.19 -19.31
C MET A 199 22.03 -3.21 -20.47
N ARG A 200 22.43 -3.72 -21.64
CA ARG A 200 22.59 -2.88 -22.84
C ARG A 200 21.27 -2.31 -23.35
N ARG A 201 20.16 -3.07 -23.23
CA ARG A 201 18.82 -2.59 -23.60
C ARG A 201 18.26 -1.60 -22.60
N SER A 202 18.59 -1.73 -21.32
CA SER A 202 18.07 -0.84 -20.29
C SER A 202 18.57 0.60 -20.43
N GLU A 203 19.73 0.82 -21.05
CA GLU A 203 20.22 2.15 -21.43
C GLU A 203 19.26 2.89 -22.39
N LYS A 204 18.50 2.16 -23.21
CA LYS A 204 17.59 2.73 -24.20
C LYS A 204 16.14 2.72 -23.74
N ASP A 205 15.68 1.60 -23.18
CA ASP A 205 14.27 1.35 -22.90
C ASP A 205 13.93 1.39 -21.39
N GLY A 206 14.92 1.67 -20.53
CA GLY A 206 14.81 1.55 -19.07
C GLY A 206 14.89 0.10 -18.58
N MET A 207 15.13 -0.10 -17.28
CA MET A 207 15.30 -1.43 -16.67
C MET A 207 14.08 -2.32 -16.88
N LEU A 208 12.90 -1.77 -16.58
CA LEU A 208 11.62 -2.43 -16.76
C LEU A 208 11.32 -2.71 -18.24
N GLY A 209 11.60 -1.76 -19.13
CA GLY A 209 11.38 -1.93 -20.57
C GLY A 209 12.25 -3.04 -21.17
N ALA A 210 13.53 -3.10 -20.78
CA ALA A 210 14.44 -4.16 -21.20
C ALA A 210 13.97 -5.55 -20.75
N LEU A 211 13.54 -5.68 -19.48
CA LEU A 211 13.02 -6.92 -18.92
C LEU A 211 11.73 -7.36 -19.62
N LEU A 212 10.78 -6.44 -19.82
CA LEU A 212 9.51 -6.72 -20.50
C LEU A 212 9.70 -7.05 -21.98
N GLY A 213 10.67 -6.41 -22.65
CA GLY A 213 11.01 -6.69 -24.05
C GLY A 213 11.64 -8.07 -24.25
N ALA A 214 12.18 -8.68 -23.19
CA ALA A 214 12.68 -10.06 -23.21
C ALA A 214 11.58 -11.10 -22.95
N ARG A 215 10.39 -10.66 -22.51
CA ARG A 215 9.19 -11.50 -22.39
C ARG A 215 8.45 -11.58 -23.73
N HIS A 216 7.38 -12.36 -23.78
CA HIS A 216 6.54 -12.48 -24.97
C HIS A 216 5.89 -11.14 -25.37
N ALA A 217 5.57 -10.98 -26.66
CA ALA A 217 4.79 -9.85 -27.14
C ALA A 217 3.50 -9.70 -26.32
N GLY A 218 3.24 -8.50 -25.78
CA GLY A 218 2.11 -8.22 -24.87
C GLY A 218 2.46 -8.04 -23.40
N ALA A 219 3.71 -8.30 -22.97
CA ALA A 219 4.09 -8.18 -21.56
C ALA A 219 3.86 -6.78 -20.95
N LYS A 220 4.02 -5.70 -21.72
CA LYS A 220 3.74 -4.33 -21.26
C LYS A 220 2.24 -4.09 -21.00
N ALA A 221 1.37 -4.62 -21.86
CA ALA A 221 -0.07 -4.52 -21.66
C ALA A 221 -0.53 -5.32 -20.43
N ASN A 222 0.09 -6.48 -20.19
CA ASN A 222 -0.16 -7.29 -19.00
C ASN A 222 0.38 -6.62 -17.72
N LEU A 223 1.50 -5.88 -17.80
CA LEU A 223 2.04 -5.16 -16.64
C LEU A 223 1.09 -4.05 -16.18
N ALA A 224 0.49 -3.30 -17.10
CA ALA A 224 -0.47 -2.25 -16.74
C ALA A 224 -1.71 -2.80 -15.99
N GLN A 225 -1.98 -4.10 -16.11
CA GLN A 225 -3.04 -4.81 -15.40
C GLN A 225 -2.59 -5.38 -14.05
N LEU A 226 -1.29 -5.33 -13.71
CA LEU A 226 -0.81 -5.72 -12.39
C LEU A 226 -1.11 -4.62 -11.37
N PRO A 227 -1.49 -4.97 -10.14
CA PRO A 227 -1.72 -3.96 -9.10
C PRO A 227 -0.42 -3.25 -8.71
N GLU A 228 0.75 -3.90 -8.80
CA GLU A 228 2.06 -3.32 -8.49
C GLU A 228 2.50 -2.22 -9.48
N ALA A 229 1.81 -2.08 -10.62
CA ALA A 229 2.00 -0.94 -11.50
C ALA A 229 1.39 0.36 -10.96
N HIS A 230 0.50 0.26 -9.97
CA HIS A 230 -0.27 1.38 -9.44
C HIS A 230 -0.09 1.58 -7.93
N PHE A 231 0.23 0.51 -7.20
CA PHE A 231 0.33 0.50 -5.74
C PHE A 231 1.64 -0.11 -5.28
N THR A 232 2.24 0.47 -4.24
CA THR A 232 3.44 -0.04 -3.57
C THR A 232 3.46 0.43 -2.11
N VAL A 233 4.27 -0.20 -1.26
CA VAL A 233 4.45 0.19 0.14
C VAL A 233 5.32 1.44 0.21
N GLN A 234 4.76 2.52 0.76
CA GLN A 234 5.45 3.79 0.97
C GLN A 234 5.44 4.23 2.43
N ALA A 235 4.57 3.66 3.24
CA ALA A 235 4.41 4.00 4.65
C ALA A 235 4.11 2.78 5.50
N PHE A 236 4.18 2.96 6.81
CA PHE A 236 3.66 2.04 7.80
C PHE A 236 3.07 2.82 8.96
N VAL A 237 1.86 2.47 9.38
CA VAL A 237 1.17 3.10 10.51
C VAL A 237 1.08 2.10 11.66
N GLN A 238 1.79 2.37 12.75
CA GLN A 238 1.62 1.66 14.01
C GLN A 238 0.55 2.35 14.86
N THR A 239 -0.38 1.58 15.41
CA THR A 239 -1.42 2.08 16.31
C THR A 239 -1.15 1.67 17.75
N LEU A 240 -1.53 2.54 18.68
CA LEU A 240 -1.59 2.30 20.12
C LEU A 240 -2.96 2.75 20.63
N SER A 241 -3.57 2.00 21.55
CA SER A 241 -4.87 2.32 22.14
C SER A 241 -4.83 2.32 23.68
N GLY A 242 -5.84 2.90 24.31
CA GLY A 242 -5.98 2.95 25.77
C GLY A 242 -4.83 3.67 26.47
N ALA A 243 -4.38 3.11 27.58
CA ALA A 243 -3.29 3.70 28.38
C ALA A 243 -1.97 3.81 27.61
N ALA A 244 -1.69 2.86 26.70
CA ALA A 244 -0.49 2.88 25.87
C ALA A 244 -0.49 4.07 24.90
N ALA A 245 -1.67 4.45 24.39
CA ALA A 245 -1.82 5.61 23.52
C ALA A 245 -1.38 6.92 24.19
N ARG A 246 -1.38 7.00 25.53
CA ARG A 246 -0.99 8.18 26.33
C ARG A 246 0.39 8.04 26.98
N ASN A 247 1.19 7.05 26.59
CA ASN A 247 2.51 6.80 27.16
C ASN A 247 3.61 7.17 26.15
N ALA A 248 4.48 8.12 26.51
CA ALA A 248 5.55 8.60 25.63
C ALA A 248 6.62 7.52 25.34
N GLU A 249 6.83 6.57 26.26
CA GLU A 249 7.78 5.48 26.07
C GLU A 249 7.22 4.43 25.09
N GLU A 250 5.92 4.13 25.17
CA GLU A 250 5.21 3.28 24.20
C GLU A 250 5.24 3.92 22.81
N TYR A 251 5.04 5.24 22.70
CA TYR A 251 5.20 5.98 21.45
C TYR A 251 6.60 5.76 20.83
N ARG A 252 7.67 5.86 21.62
CA ARG A 252 9.05 5.64 21.13
C ARG A 252 9.26 4.20 20.67
N GLY A 253 8.63 3.24 21.33
CA GLY A 253 8.57 1.84 20.89
C GLY A 253 7.87 1.72 19.54
N ALA A 254 6.65 2.26 19.44
CA ALA A 254 5.85 2.24 18.22
C ALA A 254 6.54 2.90 17.03
N LEU A 255 7.24 4.02 17.22
CA LEU A 255 8.02 4.67 16.17
C LEU A 255 9.14 3.78 15.62
N LYS A 256 9.85 3.06 16.51
CA LYS A 256 10.89 2.10 16.09
C LYS A 256 10.28 0.91 15.36
N THR A 257 9.15 0.39 15.86
CA THR A 257 8.42 -0.71 15.24
C THR A 257 7.95 -0.32 13.84
N ALA A 258 7.34 0.87 13.69
CA ALA A 258 6.88 1.36 12.40
C ALA A 258 8.02 1.53 11.40
N ALA A 259 9.14 2.10 11.82
CA ALA A 259 10.32 2.25 10.97
C ALA A 259 10.90 0.89 10.54
N ALA A 260 11.02 -0.08 11.45
CA ALA A 260 11.50 -1.41 11.13
C ALA A 260 10.54 -2.19 10.21
N ALA A 261 9.24 -2.09 10.47
CA ALA A 261 8.21 -2.71 9.64
C ALA A 261 8.19 -2.14 8.22
N LEU A 262 8.36 -0.83 8.05
CA LEU A 262 8.45 -0.22 6.73
C LEU A 262 9.57 -0.85 5.87
N GLU A 263 10.77 -1.01 6.43
CA GLU A 263 11.88 -1.68 5.73
C GLU A 263 11.54 -3.13 5.37
N GLU A 264 10.94 -3.86 6.31
CA GLU A 264 10.57 -5.26 6.11
C GLU A 264 9.54 -5.42 5.00
N TYR A 265 8.49 -4.60 5.00
CA TYR A 265 7.42 -4.65 3.99
C TYR A 265 7.91 -4.19 2.62
N GLN A 266 8.73 -3.12 2.54
CA GLN A 266 9.36 -2.71 1.27
C GLN A 266 10.27 -3.82 0.71
N GLY A 267 11.09 -4.45 1.56
CA GLY A 267 11.98 -5.53 1.14
C GLY A 267 11.24 -6.83 0.77
N ALA A 268 10.14 -7.16 1.46
CA ALA A 268 9.31 -8.32 1.15
C ALA A 268 8.56 -8.15 -0.18
N THR A 269 7.88 -7.02 -0.36
CA THR A 269 7.11 -6.72 -1.58
C THR A 269 8.01 -6.62 -2.81
N THR A 270 9.20 -6.02 -2.69
CA THR A 270 10.19 -5.97 -3.80
C THR A 270 10.65 -7.37 -4.23
N ARG A 271 10.88 -8.28 -3.27
CA ARG A 271 11.25 -9.68 -3.56
C ARG A 271 10.11 -10.43 -4.23
N GLN A 272 8.89 -10.30 -3.73
CA GLN A 272 7.70 -10.92 -4.33
C GLN A 272 7.49 -10.41 -5.76
N LEU A 273 7.62 -9.10 -5.99
CA LEU A 273 7.51 -8.50 -7.32
C LEU A 273 8.60 -9.01 -8.27
N SER A 274 9.83 -9.19 -7.77
CA SER A 274 10.92 -9.78 -8.54
C SER A 274 10.59 -11.21 -9.01
N GLU A 275 9.96 -12.03 -8.15
CA GLU A 275 9.51 -13.38 -8.52
C GLU A 275 8.40 -13.34 -9.58
N VAL A 276 7.42 -12.45 -9.45
CA VAL A 276 6.36 -12.23 -10.44
C VAL A 276 6.95 -11.85 -11.80
N LEU A 277 7.96 -10.97 -11.81
CA LEU A 277 8.65 -10.55 -13.03
C LEU A 277 9.44 -11.70 -13.68
N ARG A 278 9.96 -12.66 -12.91
CA ARG A 278 10.65 -13.85 -13.42
C ARG A 278 9.72 -14.85 -14.11
N HIS A 279 8.50 -15.04 -13.63
CA HIS A 279 7.57 -16.07 -14.12
C HIS A 279 7.21 -16.01 -15.62
N GLY A 280 7.62 -14.96 -16.35
CA GLY A 280 7.47 -14.86 -17.80
C GLY A 280 8.77 -14.76 -18.61
N LEU A 281 9.94 -14.89 -17.98
CA LEU A 281 11.22 -14.92 -18.68
C LEU A 281 11.45 -16.31 -19.27
N ARG A 282 12.00 -16.34 -20.49
CA ARG A 282 12.56 -17.56 -21.08
C ARG A 282 13.90 -17.85 -20.39
N GLU A 283 13.88 -18.32 -19.15
CA GLU A 283 15.07 -18.94 -18.58
C GLU A 283 15.37 -20.20 -19.39
N SER A 284 16.42 -20.14 -20.20
CA SER A 284 16.97 -21.27 -20.96
C SER A 284 18.16 -21.83 -20.19
#